data_AF-A0A3C1ZFS4-F1
#
_entry.id   AF-A0A3C1ZFS4-F1
#
_cell.length_a   1.000
_cell.length_b   1.000
_cell.length_c   1.000
_cell.angle_alpha   90.00
_cell.angle_beta   90.00
_cell.angle_gamma   90.00
#
_symmetry.space_group_name_H-M   'P 1'
#
loop_
_entity.id
_entity.type
_entity.pdbx_description
1 polymer ?
#
loop_
_entity_poly.entity_id
_entity_poly.type
_entity_poly.pdbx_seq_one_letter_code
_entity_poly.pdbx_strand_id
1 'polypeptide(L)'
;MPRSFGQLLKSALKIALQVNRDNATDLLEFEVRELENIFSLLVLGGFAGLPSPPSPIAVEILPYMEKELLVLIARTDLAQDPIGVLAGMMEVG
;
A
#
# COMPACT_ATOMS: atom_id res chain seq x y z
N MET A 1 -34.47 42.32 4.19
CA MET A 1 -33.37 41.52 4.77
C MET A 1 -32.86 40.52 3.74
N PRO A 2 -31.64 40.67 3.18
CA PRO A 2 -31.03 39.61 2.39
C PRO A 2 -29.57 39.37 2.83
N ARG A 3 -29.35 38.56 3.87
CA ARG A 3 -28.00 38.10 4.28
C ARG A 3 -27.71 36.63 3.93
N SER A 4 -28.68 35.92 3.33
CA SER A 4 -28.60 34.48 3.03
C SER A 4 -27.81 34.14 1.76
N PHE A 5 -27.94 34.93 0.68
CA PHE A 5 -27.42 34.57 -0.64
C PHE A 5 -25.87 34.53 -0.70
N GLY A 6 -25.19 35.49 -0.06
CA GLY A 6 -23.72 35.54 -0.06
C GLY A 6 -23.07 34.41 0.76
N GLN A 7 -23.74 33.92 1.80
CA GLN A 7 -23.26 32.79 2.61
C GLN A 7 -23.41 31.47 1.85
N LEU A 8 -24.53 31.29 1.14
CA LEU A 8 -24.75 30.14 0.27
C LEU A 8 -23.70 30.06 -0.83
N LEU A 9 -23.35 31.19 -1.47
CA LEU A 9 -22.33 31.23 -2.52
C LEU A 9 -20.93 30.85 -1.98
N LYS A 10 -20.55 31.37 -0.81
CA LYS A 10 -19.29 31.01 -0.16
C LYS A 10 -19.22 29.53 0.22
N SER A 11 -20.31 28.98 0.75
CA SER A 11 -20.39 27.56 1.09
C SER A 11 -20.32 26.67 -0.16
N ALA A 12 -21.03 27.03 -1.23
CA ALA A 12 -20.98 26.30 -2.49
C ALA A 12 -19.57 26.30 -3.10
N LEU A 13 -18.88 27.45 -3.08
CA LEU A 13 -17.50 27.55 -3.55
C LEU A 13 -16.55 26.70 -2.71
N LYS A 14 -16.74 26.67 -1.39
CA LYS A 14 -15.91 25.86 -0.47
C LYS A 14 -16.12 24.36 -0.71
N ILE A 15 -17.37 23.92 -0.92
CA ILE A 15 -17.70 22.54 -1.25
C ILE A 15 -17.09 22.15 -2.60
N ALA A 16 -17.24 23.00 -3.63
CA ALA A 16 -16.66 22.73 -4.94
C ALA A 16 -15.12 22.63 -4.89
N LEU A 17 -14.47 23.50 -4.11
CA LEU A 17 -13.01 23.46 -3.93
C LEU A 17 -12.55 22.19 -3.21
N GLN A 18 -13.34 21.74 -2.23
CA GLN A 18 -13.05 20.51 -1.48
C GLN A 18 -13.26 19.26 -2.35
N VAL A 19 -14.39 19.17 -3.06
CA VAL A 19 -14.67 18.07 -4.01
C VAL A 19 -13.61 18.00 -5.09
N ASN A 20 -13.14 19.13 -5.62
CA ASN A 20 -12.08 19.15 -6.64
C ASN A 20 -10.74 18.69 -6.06
N ARG A 21 -10.45 19.03 -4.79
CA ARG A 21 -9.24 18.60 -4.11
C ARG A 21 -9.26 17.11 -3.80
N ASP A 22 -10.40 16.57 -3.41
CA ASP A 22 -10.58 15.14 -3.12
C ASP A 22 -10.49 14.33 -4.43
N ASN A 23 -11.18 14.76 -5.50
CA ASN A 23 -11.11 14.09 -6.81
C ASN A 23 -9.72 14.14 -7.47
N ALA A 24 -8.88 15.11 -7.11
CA ALA A 24 -7.58 15.29 -7.77
C ALA A 24 -6.60 14.13 -7.47
N THR A 25 -6.78 13.41 -6.36
CA THR A 25 -5.90 12.29 -5.96
C THR A 25 -6.58 10.94 -5.97
N ASP A 26 -7.92 10.88 -6.08
CA ASP A 26 -8.70 9.63 -6.06
C ASP A 26 -8.17 8.56 -7.02
N LEU A 27 -7.76 8.94 -8.24
CA LEU A 27 -7.25 8.00 -9.25
C LEU A 27 -5.89 7.42 -8.84
N LEU A 28 -5.01 8.23 -8.28
CA LEU A 28 -3.70 7.79 -7.79
C LEU A 28 -3.86 6.88 -6.57
N GLU A 29 -4.79 7.19 -5.67
CA GLU A 29 -5.09 6.34 -4.52
C GLU A 29 -5.66 4.98 -4.95
N PHE A 30 -6.49 4.96 -5.99
CA PHE A 30 -6.98 3.71 -6.59
C PHE A 30 -5.84 2.90 -7.21
N GLU A 31 -4.96 3.52 -7.98
CA GLU A 31 -3.79 2.86 -8.59
C GLU A 31 -2.89 2.23 -7.53
N VAL A 32 -2.53 2.98 -6.47
CA VAL A 32 -1.71 2.46 -5.37
C VAL A 32 -2.37 1.26 -4.70
N ARG A 33 -3.68 1.32 -4.43
CA ARG A 33 -4.41 0.21 -3.82
C ARG A 33 -4.42 -1.04 -4.70
N GLU A 34 -4.55 -0.89 -6.02
CA GLU A 34 -4.46 -2.02 -6.94
C GLU A 34 -3.06 -2.63 -6.98
N LEU A 35 -2.01 -1.81 -6.94
CA LEU A 35 -0.63 -2.30 -6.86
C LEU A 35 -0.38 -3.08 -5.56
N GLU A 36 -0.89 -2.60 -4.42
CA GLU A 36 -0.81 -3.30 -3.12
C GLU A 36 -1.57 -4.65 -3.13
N ASN A 37 -2.73 -4.72 -3.81
CA ASN A 37 -3.49 -5.95 -3.98
C ASN A 37 -2.70 -6.98 -4.81
N ILE A 38 -2.11 -6.54 -5.93
CA ILE A 38 -1.27 -7.39 -6.79
C ILE A 38 -0.03 -7.87 -6.04
N PHE A 39 0.62 -7.00 -5.26
CA PHE A 39 1.72 -7.37 -4.38
C PHE A 39 1.31 -8.46 -3.38
N SER A 40 0.16 -8.32 -2.75
CA SER A 40 -0.37 -9.33 -1.82
C SER A 40 -0.58 -10.68 -2.51
N LEU A 41 -1.03 -10.68 -3.77
CA LEU A 41 -1.13 -11.89 -4.59
C LEU A 41 0.25 -12.47 -4.98
N LEU A 42 1.26 -11.63 -5.24
CA LEU A 42 2.63 -12.10 -5.49
C LEU A 42 3.24 -12.79 -4.26
N VAL A 43 3.02 -12.23 -3.07
CA VAL A 43 3.59 -12.76 -1.82
C VAL A 43 2.80 -13.96 -1.27
N LEU A 44 1.47 -13.89 -1.30
CA LEU A 44 0.60 -14.87 -0.63
C LEU A 44 -0.24 -15.72 -1.60
N GLY A 45 -0.44 -15.27 -2.84
CA GLY A 45 -1.29 -15.96 -3.82
C GLY A 45 -0.77 -17.34 -4.21
N GLY A 46 0.55 -17.51 -4.29
CA GLY A 46 1.18 -18.82 -4.53
C GLY A 46 0.91 -19.84 -3.41
N PHE A 47 0.79 -19.39 -2.16
CA PHE A 47 0.45 -20.26 -1.02
C PHE A 47 -1.04 -20.60 -0.97
N ALA A 48 -1.90 -19.75 -1.53
CA ALA A 48 -3.35 -19.95 -1.60
C ALA A 48 -3.81 -20.70 -2.87
N GLY A 49 -2.89 -21.10 -3.75
CA GLY A 49 -3.20 -21.74 -5.03
C GLY A 49 -3.83 -20.79 -6.07
N LEU A 50 -3.71 -19.48 -5.86
CA LEU A 50 -4.17 -18.47 -6.81
C LEU A 50 -3.15 -18.31 -7.95
N PRO A 51 -3.60 -18.07 -9.19
CA PRO A 51 -2.69 -17.84 -10.30
C PRO A 51 -1.85 -16.60 -10.02
N SER A 52 -0.54 -16.69 -10.30
CA SER A 52 0.35 -15.54 -10.17
C SER A 52 -0.14 -14.40 -11.08
N PRO A 53 -0.08 -13.14 -10.63
CA PRO A 53 -0.47 -12.01 -11.46
C PRO A 53 0.40 -11.92 -12.73
N PRO A 54 -0.09 -11.28 -13.80
CA PRO A 54 0.61 -11.21 -15.08
C PRO A 54 2.03 -10.63 -14.95
N SER A 55 3.01 -11.28 -15.57
CA SER A 55 4.43 -10.91 -15.45
C SER A 55 4.75 -9.44 -15.77
N PRO A 56 4.12 -8.77 -16.76
CA PRO A 56 4.39 -7.34 -17.02
C PRO A 56 4.08 -6.45 -15.80
N ILE A 57 2.96 -6.72 -15.13
CA ILE A 57 2.50 -5.94 -13.97
C ILE A 57 3.41 -6.20 -12.77
N ALA A 58 3.85 -7.44 -12.57
CA ALA A 58 4.80 -7.78 -11.53
C ALA A 58 6.11 -6.99 -11.69
N VAL A 59 6.62 -6.84 -12.91
CA VAL A 59 7.85 -6.09 -13.21
C VAL A 59 7.68 -4.58 -12.98
N GLU A 60 6.51 -4.03 -13.31
CA GLU A 60 6.21 -2.61 -13.09
C GLU A 60 6.11 -2.25 -11.60
N ILE A 61 5.67 -3.20 -10.77
CA ILE A 61 5.61 -3.05 -9.32
C ILE A 61 6.98 -3.18 -8.64
N LEU A 62 7.92 -3.96 -9.20
CA LEU A 62 9.21 -4.26 -8.54
C LEU A 62 9.95 -3.04 -7.94
N PRO A 63 10.06 -1.88 -8.61
CA PRO A 63 10.74 -0.70 -8.06
C PRO A 63 10.10 -0.15 -6.79
N TYR A 64 8.80 -0.40 -6.59
CA TYR A 64 8.04 0.03 -5.42
C TYR A 64 8.09 -0.98 -4.26
N MET A 65 8.63 -2.20 -4.50
CA MET A 65 8.71 -3.29 -3.52
C MET A 65 10.07 -3.40 -2.81
N GLU A 66 10.97 -2.43 -2.94
CA GLU A 66 12.34 -2.53 -2.40
C GLU A 66 12.35 -2.93 -0.92
N LYS A 67 11.54 -2.25 -0.11
CA LYS A 67 11.45 -2.47 1.34
C LYS A 67 10.96 -3.88 1.66
N GLU A 68 9.94 -4.34 0.97
CA GLU A 68 9.32 -5.65 1.18
C GLU A 68 10.25 -6.78 0.73
N LEU A 69 10.97 -6.60 -0.37
CA LEU A 69 12.03 -7.52 -0.79
C LEU A 69 13.15 -7.61 0.24
N LEU A 70 13.60 -6.47 0.79
CA LEU A 70 14.62 -6.46 1.84
C LEU A 70 14.15 -7.22 3.10
N VAL A 71 12.89 -7.06 3.49
CA VAL A 71 12.31 -7.84 4.61
C VAL A 71 12.28 -9.33 4.29
N LEU A 72 11.85 -9.71 3.08
CA LEU A 72 11.81 -11.11 2.65
C LEU A 72 13.21 -11.74 2.67
N ILE A 73 14.22 -11.05 2.15
CA ILE A 73 15.61 -11.49 2.12
C ILE A 73 16.13 -11.65 3.56
N ALA A 74 15.96 -10.64 4.41
CA ALA A 74 16.40 -10.69 5.80
C ALA A 74 15.74 -11.86 6.57
N ARG A 75 14.46 -12.14 6.32
CA ARG A 75 13.78 -13.30 6.90
C ARG A 75 14.28 -14.63 6.35
N THR A 76 14.66 -14.68 5.07
CA THR A 76 15.23 -15.88 4.44
C THR A 76 16.62 -16.20 5.00
N ASP A 77 17.45 -15.18 5.22
CA ASP A 77 18.75 -15.33 5.87
C ASP A 77 18.59 -15.85 7.31
N LEU A 78 17.64 -15.31 8.07
CA LEU A 78 17.32 -15.78 9.42
C LEU A 78 16.66 -17.17 9.43
N ALA A 79 16.01 -17.59 8.35
CA ALA A 79 15.40 -18.91 8.24
C ALA A 79 16.45 -20.04 8.15
N GLN A 80 17.71 -19.73 7.84
CA GLN A 80 18.80 -20.71 7.84
C GLN A 80 19.22 -21.12 9.26
N ASP A 81 19.03 -20.27 10.27
CA ASP A 81 19.25 -20.60 11.68
C ASP A 81 18.18 -19.99 12.62
N PRO A 82 16.93 -20.48 12.58
CA PRO A 82 15.86 -19.95 13.42
C PRO A 82 16.10 -20.25 14.91
N ILE A 83 16.81 -21.35 15.23
CA ILE A 83 17.06 -21.79 16.60
C ILE A 83 18.16 -20.94 17.25
N GLY A 84 19.24 -20.62 16.54
CA GLY A 84 20.28 -19.73 17.04
C GLY A 84 19.79 -18.34 17.37
N VAL A 85 18.84 -17.82 16.57
CA VAL A 85 18.17 -16.53 16.83
C VAL A 85 17.34 -16.58 18.11
N LEU A 86 16.56 -17.65 18.32
CA LEU A 86 15.77 -17.83 19.55
C LEU A 86 16.66 -18.04 20.78
N ALA A 87 17.74 -18.82 20.65
CA ALA A 87 18.72 -19.03 21.71
C ALA A 87 19.42 -17.72 22.11
N GLY A 88 19.82 -16.89 21.15
CA GLY A 88 20.42 -15.58 21.42
C GLY A 88 19.46 -14.59 22.12
N MET A 89 18.15 -14.66 21.84
CA MET A 89 17.16 -13.87 22.60
C MET A 89 17.00 -14.35 24.04
N MET A 90 17.22 -15.64 24.31
CA MET A 90 17.13 -16.22 25.65
C MET A 90 18.37 -15.96 26.50
N GLU A 91 19.55 -15.77 25.90
CA GLU A 91 20.79 -15.42 26.62
C GLU A 91 20.88 -13.93 27.01
N VAL A 92 20.04 -13.06 26.45
CA VAL A 92 19.97 -11.62 26.77
C VAL A 92 19.03 -11.33 27.97
N GLY A 93 18.51 -12.37 28.63
CA GLY A 93 17.70 -12.30 29.85
C GLY A 93 18.49 -12.59 31.11
#